data_AF-A0A2N6BT15-F1
#
_entry.id   AF-A0A2N6BT15-F1
#
_cell.length_a   1.000
_cell.length_b   1.000
_cell.length_c   1.000
_cell.angle_alpha   90.00
_cell.angle_beta   90.00
_cell.angle_gamma   90.00
#
_symmetry.space_group_name_H-M   'P 1'
#
loop_
_entity.id
_entity.type
_entity.pdbx_description
1 polymer ?
#
loop_
_entity_poly.entity_id
_entity_poly.type
_entity_poly.pdbx_seq_one_letter_code
_entity_poly.pdbx_strand_id
1 'polypeptide(L)'
;MSFEGSLESFAIAEIFQLIATQAKTGVLEISSEDGVSVVRFVKGDLFDAMPAKKSPDDFIGTMLVRAGHITPKQLDYALSMQEKNLRKLGDTLIRMGAIRTSEFQNILTLQRRELAFRLLRTKRGYYKFTQMEVEFEEGVDALINVSAILMEGSRQIDEWPGVFARIPSDKLVLRKVRQLTEAERNEQGEEVLRILSLVDGEKTVRDIINRSRMGEFDAWDTLARFYDDSIIDIVRQDRVKKERIRRRRRALFPGRFKDFVAAALLVAAALSLLTYTSEWRIWTSLDYHKLWDDVIRQYAPLEERAEGWGERRRIELP
;
A
#
# COMPACT_ATOMS: atom_id res chain seq x y z
N MET A 1 14.98 23.52 29.96
CA MET A 1 15.03 22.35 30.88
C MET A 1 14.67 21.10 30.09
N SER A 2 15.20 19.94 30.47
CA SER A 2 14.83 18.64 29.91
C SER A 2 14.16 17.79 30.98
N PHE A 3 13.20 16.97 30.59
CA PHE A 3 12.60 15.97 31.48
C PHE A 3 12.45 14.65 30.73
N GLU A 4 12.65 13.55 31.44
CA GLU A 4 12.76 12.21 30.87
C GLU A 4 12.22 11.18 31.86
N GLY A 5 11.79 10.04 31.35
CA GLY A 5 11.15 9.02 32.17
C GLY A 5 10.62 7.83 31.39
N SER A 6 10.00 6.90 32.11
CA SER A 6 9.37 5.70 31.56
C SER A 6 7.90 5.96 31.23
N LEU A 7 7.45 5.41 30.10
CA LEU A 7 6.06 5.51 29.61
C LEU A 7 5.07 4.72 30.47
N GLU A 8 5.57 3.76 31.25
CA GLU A 8 4.81 2.99 32.23
C GLU A 8 4.42 3.83 33.44
N SER A 9 5.20 4.87 33.76
CA SER A 9 4.92 5.81 34.85
C SER A 9 4.14 7.05 34.40
N PHE A 10 4.39 7.52 33.17
CA PHE A 10 3.72 8.70 32.61
C PHE A 10 3.30 8.42 31.16
N ALA A 11 2.00 8.46 30.89
CA ALA A 11 1.49 8.17 29.56
C ALA A 11 1.80 9.30 28.57
N ILE A 12 1.92 8.98 27.28
CA ILE A 12 2.23 9.97 26.23
C ILE A 12 1.19 11.10 26.18
N ALA A 13 -0.08 10.79 26.46
CA ALA A 13 -1.14 11.78 26.55
C ALA A 13 -0.85 12.85 27.62
N GLU A 14 -0.34 12.44 28.78
CA GLU A 14 0.01 13.34 29.89
C GLU A 14 1.22 14.20 29.54
N ILE A 15 2.21 13.61 28.85
CA ILE A 15 3.40 14.33 28.38
C ILE A 15 3.02 15.39 27.35
N PHE A 16 2.16 15.04 26.39
CA PHE A 16 1.63 15.96 25.37
C PHE A 16 0.84 17.10 26.04
N GLN A 17 -0.03 16.77 27.00
CA GLN A 17 -0.80 17.77 27.75
C GLN A 17 0.11 18.71 28.54
N LEU A 18 1.18 18.20 29.17
CA LEU A 18 2.15 19.01 29.90
C LEU A 18 2.87 20.00 28.98
N ILE A 19 3.34 19.53 27.81
CA ILE A 19 4.01 20.37 26.80
C ILE A 19 3.07 21.47 26.31
N ALA A 20 1.81 21.11 26.01
CA ALA A 20 0.79 22.04 25.55
C ALA A 20 0.45 23.10 26.61
N THR A 21 0.16 22.68 27.85
CA THR A 21 -0.24 23.56 28.94
C THR A 21 0.87 24.55 29.32
N GLN A 22 2.13 24.11 29.24
CA GLN A 22 3.29 24.96 29.53
C GLN A 22 3.85 25.67 28.28
N ALA A 23 3.16 25.60 27.15
CA ALA A 23 3.54 26.20 25.87
C ALA A 23 5.02 25.95 25.49
N LYS A 24 5.53 24.72 25.71
CA LYS A 24 6.95 24.43 25.48
C LYS A 24 7.26 24.27 23.99
N THR A 25 8.41 24.81 23.59
CA THR A 25 9.05 24.53 22.30
C THR A 25 10.21 23.56 22.53
N GLY A 26 10.32 22.52 21.71
CA GLY A 26 11.39 21.54 21.83
C GLY A 26 11.11 20.22 21.14
N VAL A 27 11.93 19.23 21.47
CA VAL A 27 11.91 17.91 20.83
C VAL A 27 11.61 16.85 21.88
N LEU A 28 10.61 16.02 21.61
CA LEU A 28 10.26 14.83 22.37
C LEU A 28 10.74 13.59 21.60
N GLU A 29 11.66 12.84 22.18
CA GLU A 29 12.10 11.55 21.69
C GLU A 29 11.35 10.45 22.45
N ILE A 30 10.81 9.48 21.74
CA ILE A 30 10.05 8.36 22.29
C ILE A 30 10.68 7.07 21.78
N SER A 31 11.28 6.31 22.69
CA SER A 31 11.93 5.03 22.42
C SER A 31 11.02 3.87 22.81
N SER A 32 10.60 3.07 21.84
CA SER A 32 9.79 1.86 22.04
C SER A 32 10.42 0.66 21.31
N GLU A 33 9.73 -0.49 21.32
CA GLU A 33 10.14 -1.69 20.58
C GLU A 33 10.24 -1.44 19.05
N ASP A 34 9.40 -0.53 18.53
CA ASP A 34 9.38 -0.13 17.13
C ASP A 34 10.57 0.77 16.74
N GLY A 35 11.32 1.26 17.74
CA GLY A 35 12.48 2.13 17.59
C GLY A 35 12.20 3.51 18.19
N VAL A 36 12.93 4.52 17.70
CA VAL A 36 12.83 5.90 18.20
C VAL A 36 11.96 6.73 17.27
N SER A 37 10.86 7.25 17.80
CA SER A 37 10.04 8.28 17.16
C SER A 37 10.39 9.65 17.73
N VAL A 38 10.28 10.70 16.92
CA VAL A 38 10.63 12.06 17.32
C VAL A 38 9.46 12.98 17.03
N VAL A 39 9.02 13.76 18.01
CA VAL A 39 7.95 14.76 17.87
C VAL A 39 8.51 16.12 18.23
N ARG A 40 8.30 17.11 17.37
CA ARG A 40 8.72 18.50 17.58
C ARG A 40 7.53 19.37 17.90
N PHE A 41 7.69 20.22 18.91
CA PHE A 41 6.65 21.13 19.38
C PHE A 41 7.12 22.58 19.28
N VAL A 42 6.18 23.46 18.97
CA VAL A 42 6.38 24.91 18.94
C VAL A 42 5.27 25.55 19.77
N LYS A 43 5.64 26.25 20.85
CA LYS A 43 4.70 26.93 21.76
C LYS A 43 3.58 26.01 22.27
N GLY A 44 3.88 24.72 22.47
CA GLY A 44 2.92 23.72 22.94
C GLY A 44 2.11 23.01 21.84
N ASP A 45 2.15 23.48 20.59
CA ASP A 45 1.50 22.82 19.46
C ASP A 45 2.45 21.83 18.76
N LEU A 46 1.88 20.77 18.16
CA LEU A 46 2.64 19.78 17.42
C LEU A 46 3.02 20.36 16.06
N PHE A 47 4.32 20.49 15.81
CA PHE A 47 4.85 20.98 14.55
C PHE A 47 5.20 19.82 13.61
N ASP A 48 5.99 18.86 14.08
CA ASP A 48 6.51 17.80 13.23
C ASP A 48 6.56 16.47 13.97
N ALA A 49 6.46 15.36 13.24
CA ALA A 49 6.49 14.03 13.81
C ALA A 49 7.16 13.05 12.85
N MET A 50 8.20 12.38 13.32
CA MET A 50 9.00 11.42 12.57
C MET A 50 8.79 10.02 13.18
N PRO A 51 8.30 9.04 12.39
CA PRO A 51 8.07 7.69 12.88
C PRO A 51 9.39 6.96 13.09
N ALA A 52 9.35 5.90 13.88
CA ALA A 52 10.48 4.99 13.98
C ALA A 52 10.78 4.30 12.64
N LYS A 53 12.07 4.05 12.34
CA LYS A 53 12.53 3.49 11.06
C LYS A 53 11.89 2.14 10.70
N LYS A 54 11.42 1.35 11.68
CA LYS A 54 10.78 0.05 11.44
C LYS A 54 9.36 0.15 10.85
N SER A 55 8.80 1.35 10.69
CA SER A 55 7.45 1.52 10.12
C SER A 55 7.45 2.27 8.78
N PRO A 56 7.87 1.63 7.67
CA PRO A 56 7.95 2.28 6.35
C PRO A 56 6.62 2.80 5.80
N ASP A 57 5.53 2.20 6.25
CA ASP A 57 4.17 2.55 5.87
C ASP A 57 3.80 3.97 6.31
N ASP A 58 4.46 4.46 7.36
CA ASP A 58 4.25 5.79 7.91
C ASP A 58 5.10 6.86 7.24
N PHE A 59 6.02 6.48 6.34
CA PHE A 59 6.80 7.47 5.64
C PHE A 59 5.92 8.23 4.65
N ILE A 60 6.12 9.55 4.61
CA ILE A 60 5.34 10.46 3.77
C ILE A 60 5.34 10.03 2.30
N GLY A 61 6.48 9.55 1.78
CA GLY A 61 6.58 9.04 0.41
C GLY A 61 5.63 7.87 0.14
N THR A 62 5.59 6.89 1.05
CA THR A 62 4.69 5.73 0.97
C THR A 62 3.22 6.17 1.03
N MET A 63 2.88 7.09 1.92
CA MET A 63 1.52 7.65 2.03
C MET A 63 1.10 8.37 0.75
N LEU A 64 1.98 9.19 0.16
CA LEU A 64 1.72 9.90 -1.10
C LEU A 64 1.46 8.96 -2.28
N VAL A 65 2.20 7.85 -2.35
CA VAL A 65 1.98 6.81 -3.37
C VAL A 65 0.63 6.12 -3.16
N ARG A 66 0.30 5.74 -1.93
CA ARG A 66 -0.97 5.07 -1.58
C ARG A 66 -2.18 5.95 -1.87
N ALA A 67 -2.08 7.23 -1.53
CA ALA A 67 -3.08 8.25 -1.81
C ALA A 67 -3.21 8.61 -3.30
N GLY A 68 -2.31 8.08 -4.15
CA GLY A 68 -2.29 8.30 -5.60
C GLY A 68 -1.86 9.71 -6.00
N HIS A 69 -1.19 10.46 -5.12
CA HIS A 69 -0.65 11.79 -5.45
C HIS A 69 0.61 11.68 -6.32
N ILE A 70 1.42 10.65 -6.08
CA ILE A 70 2.63 10.38 -6.86
C ILE A 70 2.69 8.89 -7.23
N THR A 71 3.47 8.56 -8.25
CA THR A 71 3.77 7.19 -8.64
C THR A 71 4.99 6.66 -7.88
N PRO A 72 5.15 5.32 -7.73
CA PRO A 72 6.37 4.74 -7.14
C PRO A 72 7.65 5.22 -7.83
N LYS A 73 7.65 5.31 -9.17
CA LYS A 73 8.79 5.79 -9.96
C LYS A 73 9.15 7.25 -9.65
N GLN A 74 8.15 8.12 -9.43
CA GLN A 74 8.39 9.51 -9.04
C GLN A 74 8.98 9.59 -7.63
N LEU A 75 8.52 8.75 -6.70
CA LEU A 75 9.09 8.66 -5.36
C LEU A 75 10.55 8.20 -5.42
N ASP A 76 10.85 7.12 -6.13
CA ASP A 76 12.22 6.59 -6.28
C ASP A 76 13.17 7.65 -6.86
N TYR A 77 12.72 8.35 -7.91
CA TYR A 77 13.49 9.45 -8.49
C TYR A 77 13.73 10.58 -7.48
N ALA A 78 12.69 11.01 -6.75
CA ALA A 78 12.81 12.08 -5.76
C ALA A 78 13.75 11.70 -4.61
N LEU A 79 13.73 10.45 -4.15
CA LEU A 79 14.68 9.93 -3.15
C LEU A 79 16.12 9.95 -3.66
N SER A 80 16.36 9.52 -4.91
CA SER A 80 17.70 9.58 -5.53
C SER A 80 18.24 11.01 -5.66
N MET A 81 17.35 11.99 -5.85
CA MET A 81 17.70 13.42 -5.92
C MET A 81 17.90 14.03 -4.53
N GLN A 82 17.17 13.55 -3.53
CA GLN A 82 17.37 13.92 -2.14
C GLN A 82 18.75 13.47 -1.63
N GLU A 83 19.18 12.25 -1.94
CA GLU A 83 20.51 11.75 -1.56
C GLU A 83 21.65 12.60 -2.14
N LYS A 84 21.50 13.05 -3.39
CA LYS A 84 22.51 13.88 -4.07
C LYS A 84 22.57 15.32 -3.57
N ASN A 85 21.43 15.90 -3.20
CA ASN A 85 21.30 17.34 -2.94
C ASN A 85 20.99 17.69 -1.47
N LEU A 86 20.84 16.70 -0.59
CA LEU A 86 20.49 16.84 0.84
C LEU A 86 19.24 17.69 1.13
N ARG A 87 18.31 17.78 0.15
CA ARG A 87 17.07 18.55 0.29
C ARG A 87 15.94 17.72 0.92
N LYS A 88 14.93 18.39 1.48
CA LYS A 88 13.70 17.72 1.94
C LYS A 88 12.98 17.06 0.76
N LEU A 89 12.41 15.87 0.99
CA LEU A 89 11.71 15.09 -0.04
C LEU A 89 10.52 15.87 -0.64
N GLY A 90 9.74 16.55 0.22
CA GLY A 90 8.59 17.37 -0.20
C GLY A 90 8.98 18.43 -1.22
N ASP A 91 10.00 19.23 -0.91
CA ASP A 91 10.48 20.28 -1.82
C ASP A 91 10.92 19.72 -3.18
N THR A 92 11.54 18.55 -3.19
CA THR A 92 11.95 17.86 -4.42
C THR A 92 10.74 17.45 -5.25
N LEU A 93 9.72 16.85 -4.62
CA LEU A 93 8.47 16.45 -5.27
C LEU A 93 7.68 17.65 -5.81
N ILE A 94 7.65 18.76 -5.08
CA ILE A 94 6.96 19.99 -5.50
C ILE A 94 7.67 20.64 -6.69
N ARG A 95 9.01 20.81 -6.62
CA ARG A 95 9.78 21.44 -7.71
C ARG A 95 9.75 20.67 -9.02
N MET A 96 9.70 19.35 -8.96
CA MET A 96 9.57 18.53 -10.17
C MET A 96 8.13 18.48 -10.71
N GLY A 97 7.18 19.17 -10.08
CA GLY A 97 5.78 19.20 -10.49
C GLY A 97 5.02 17.90 -10.24
N ALA A 98 5.54 17.01 -9.39
CA ALA A 98 4.89 15.74 -9.08
C ALA A 98 3.68 15.90 -8.16
N ILE A 99 3.68 16.94 -7.31
CA ILE A 99 2.59 17.24 -6.37
C ILE A 99 2.50 18.74 -6.12
N ARG A 100 1.29 19.26 -5.84
CA ARG A 100 1.11 20.65 -5.42
C ARG A 100 1.48 20.84 -3.96
N THR A 101 1.90 22.06 -3.59
CA THR A 101 2.25 22.39 -2.19
C THR A 101 1.10 22.11 -1.23
N SER A 102 -0.14 22.53 -1.56
CA SER A 102 -1.30 22.31 -0.69
C SER A 102 -1.62 20.82 -0.50
N GLU A 103 -1.52 20.01 -1.57
CA GLU A 103 -1.73 18.56 -1.48
C GLU A 103 -0.67 17.88 -0.62
N PHE A 104 0.59 18.29 -0.74
CA PHE A 104 1.66 17.79 0.11
C PHE A 104 1.44 18.16 1.58
N GLN A 105 1.09 19.42 1.87
CA GLN A 105 0.83 19.89 3.23
C GLN A 105 -0.35 19.17 3.88
N ASN A 106 -1.41 18.87 3.12
CA ASN A 106 -2.54 18.10 3.63
C ASN A 106 -2.14 16.68 4.06
N ILE A 107 -1.37 15.97 3.22
CA ILE A 107 -0.91 14.61 3.55
C ILE A 107 0.13 14.63 4.67
N LEU A 108 0.98 15.66 4.73
CA LEU A 108 1.94 15.83 5.82
C LEU A 108 1.24 16.07 7.17
N THR A 109 0.20 16.91 7.17
CA THR A 109 -0.64 17.15 8.36
C THR A 109 -1.34 15.86 8.79
N LEU A 110 -1.86 15.09 7.84
CA LEU A 110 -2.46 13.78 8.10
C LEU A 110 -1.45 12.81 8.72
N GLN A 111 -0.26 12.67 8.13
CA GLN A 111 0.81 11.81 8.64
C GLN A 111 1.17 12.15 10.09
N ARG A 112 1.32 13.44 10.41
CA ARG A 112 1.63 13.91 11.76
C ARG A 112 0.55 13.55 12.77
N ARG A 113 -0.73 13.74 12.40
CA ARG A 113 -1.89 13.35 13.23
C ARG A 113 -1.94 11.84 13.47
N GLU A 114 -1.82 11.04 12.41
CA GLU A 114 -1.85 9.58 12.51
C GLU A 114 -0.71 9.02 13.38
N LEU A 115 0.49 9.58 13.23
CA LEU A 115 1.62 9.22 14.09
C LEU A 115 1.37 9.63 15.54
N ALA A 116 0.82 10.82 15.79
CA ALA A 116 0.47 11.25 17.14
C ALA A 116 -0.55 10.29 17.79
N PHE A 117 -1.64 9.94 17.09
CA PHE A 117 -2.63 8.97 17.60
C PHE A 117 -2.03 7.60 17.89
N ARG A 118 -1.10 7.14 17.04
CA ARG A 118 -0.38 5.90 17.31
C ARG A 118 0.47 5.98 18.56
N LEU A 119 1.22 7.07 18.72
CA LEU A 119 2.05 7.29 19.90
C LEU A 119 1.20 7.32 21.18
N LEU A 120 -0.01 7.90 21.18
CA LEU A 120 -0.91 7.87 22.33
C LEU A 120 -1.27 6.45 22.81
N ARG A 121 -1.21 5.44 21.93
CA ARG A 121 -1.47 4.03 22.27
C ARG A 121 -0.24 3.29 22.80
N THR A 122 0.95 3.88 22.72
CA THR A 122 2.20 3.25 23.17
C THR A 122 2.28 3.28 24.70
N LYS A 123 2.27 2.09 25.32
CA LYS A 123 2.22 1.93 26.79
C LYS A 123 3.57 1.66 27.46
N ARG A 124 4.61 1.35 26.68
CA ARG A 124 5.91 0.90 27.18
C ARG A 124 7.03 1.58 26.43
N GLY A 125 8.09 1.92 27.14
CA GLY A 125 9.26 2.57 26.57
C GLY A 125 9.76 3.73 27.41
N TYR A 126 10.61 4.54 26.81
CA TYR A 126 11.23 5.69 27.46
C TYR A 126 11.00 6.95 26.65
N TYR A 127 10.88 8.09 27.32
CA TYR A 127 10.76 9.37 26.67
C TYR A 127 11.79 10.37 27.19
N LYS A 128 12.17 11.30 26.32
CA LYS A 128 13.01 12.44 26.69
C LYS A 128 12.55 13.68 25.95
N PHE A 129 12.15 14.70 26.71
CA PHE A 129 11.89 16.02 26.17
C PHE A 129 13.10 16.92 26.38
N THR A 130 13.59 17.51 25.29
CA THR A 130 14.65 18.52 25.31
C THR A 130 14.09 19.84 24.81
N GLN A 131 13.98 20.82 25.72
CA GLN A 131 13.59 22.17 25.34
C GLN A 131 14.73 22.83 24.54
N MET A 132 14.44 23.19 23.31
CA MET A 132 15.39 23.81 22.38
C MET A 132 14.62 24.61 21.33
N GLU A 133 15.32 25.48 20.62
CA GLU A 133 14.75 26.18 19.47
C GLU A 133 14.47 25.17 18.35
N VAL A 134 13.31 25.33 17.72
CA VAL A 134 12.85 24.51 16.60
C VAL A 134 12.65 25.45 15.43
N GLU A 135 13.38 25.19 14.34
CA GLU A 135 13.25 25.96 13.10
C GLU A 135 11.86 25.73 12.49
N PHE A 136 11.07 26.80 12.43
CA PHE A 136 9.69 26.83 11.96
C PHE A 136 9.43 28.17 11.26
N GLU A 137 8.72 28.12 10.13
CA GLU A 137 8.35 29.31 9.37
C GLU A 137 6.86 29.63 9.51
N GLU A 138 6.55 30.75 10.17
CA GLU A 138 5.17 31.17 10.42
C GLU A 138 4.42 31.48 9.11
N GLY A 139 3.22 30.92 8.97
CA GLY A 139 2.40 31.05 7.76
C GLY A 139 2.73 30.05 6.64
N VAL A 140 3.84 29.32 6.73
CA VAL A 140 4.20 28.24 5.80
C VAL A 140 4.01 26.87 6.46
N ASP A 141 4.51 26.73 7.68
CA ASP A 141 4.47 25.49 8.42
C ASP A 141 3.16 25.33 9.21
N ALA A 142 2.56 24.15 9.13
CA ALA A 142 1.34 23.83 9.87
C ALA A 142 1.65 23.42 11.32
N LEU A 143 1.01 24.11 12.27
CA LEU A 143 0.95 23.72 13.68
C LEU A 143 -0.38 23.02 13.98
N ILE A 144 -0.32 21.91 14.69
CA ILE A 144 -1.49 21.12 15.05
C ILE A 144 -1.73 21.25 16.55
N ASN A 145 -2.93 21.69 16.91
CA ASN A 145 -3.30 21.85 18.30
C ASN A 145 -3.28 20.49 19.03
N VAL A 146 -2.46 20.40 20.09
CA VAL A 146 -2.28 19.16 20.83
C VAL A 146 -3.54 18.75 21.58
N SER A 147 -4.30 19.69 22.14
CA SER A 147 -5.55 19.38 22.83
C SER A 147 -6.58 18.75 21.88
N ALA A 148 -6.67 19.24 20.64
CA ALA A 148 -7.51 18.62 19.62
C ALA A 148 -7.05 17.18 19.29
N ILE A 149 -5.74 16.93 19.20
CA ILE A 149 -5.20 15.57 19.04
C ILE A 149 -5.58 14.68 20.23
N LEU A 150 -5.48 15.18 21.47
CA LEU A 150 -5.77 14.39 22.66
C LEU A 150 -7.26 14.04 22.77
N MET A 151 -8.14 15.00 22.50
CA MET A 151 -9.59 14.77 22.48
C MET A 151 -9.97 13.74 21.42
N GLU A 152 -9.46 13.93 20.19
CA GLU A 152 -9.73 13.03 19.09
C GLU A 152 -9.13 11.64 19.35
N GLY A 153 -7.91 11.56 19.86
CA GLY A 153 -7.28 10.29 20.23
C GLY A 153 -8.06 9.51 21.29
N SER A 154 -8.64 10.20 22.29
CA SER A 154 -9.51 9.56 23.28
C SER A 154 -10.78 9.01 22.63
N ARG A 155 -11.45 9.81 21.78
CA ARG A 155 -12.63 9.38 21.02
C ARG A 155 -12.33 8.12 20.21
N GLN A 156 -11.22 8.12 19.48
CA GLN A 156 -10.81 6.98 18.66
C GLN A 156 -10.63 5.71 19.50
N ILE A 157 -9.96 5.80 20.65
CA ILE A 157 -9.74 4.64 21.54
C ILE A 157 -11.07 4.03 22.00
N ASP A 158 -12.03 4.88 22.37
CA ASP A 158 -13.33 4.45 22.91
C ASP A 158 -14.26 3.89 21.82
N GLU A 159 -14.26 4.49 20.62
CA GLU A 159 -15.15 4.11 19.53
C GLU A 159 -14.61 2.94 18.68
N TRP A 160 -13.30 2.70 18.68
CA TRP A 160 -12.65 1.66 17.86
C TRP A 160 -13.31 0.28 17.95
N PRO A 161 -13.64 -0.24 19.15
CA PRO A 161 -14.27 -1.56 19.29
C PRO A 161 -15.62 -1.64 18.58
N GLY A 162 -16.43 -0.57 18.65
CA GLY A 162 -17.73 -0.50 17.98
C GLY A 162 -17.59 -0.51 16.46
N VAL A 163 -16.57 0.17 15.93
CA VAL A 163 -16.25 0.17 14.49
C VAL A 163 -15.88 -1.24 14.01
N PHE A 164 -15.00 -1.96 14.71
CA PHE A 164 -14.63 -3.34 14.34
C PHE A 164 -15.76 -4.35 14.50
N ALA A 165 -16.73 -4.12 15.39
CA ALA A 165 -17.90 -4.99 15.51
C ALA A 165 -18.72 -5.01 14.20
N ARG A 166 -18.73 -3.91 13.44
CA ARG A 166 -19.47 -3.75 12.17
C ARG A 166 -18.67 -4.28 10.98
N ILE A 167 -17.42 -3.84 10.86
CA ILE A 167 -16.51 -4.26 9.78
C ILE A 167 -15.26 -4.88 10.43
N PRO A 168 -15.21 -6.21 10.62
CA PRO A 168 -14.19 -6.85 11.46
C PRO A 168 -12.84 -7.05 10.79
N SER A 169 -12.70 -6.78 9.49
CA SER A 169 -11.43 -6.98 8.78
C SER A 169 -11.26 -6.02 7.62
N ASP A 170 -10.03 -5.53 7.47
CA ASP A 170 -9.61 -4.65 6.37
C ASP A 170 -9.49 -5.37 5.02
N LYS A 171 -9.56 -6.71 5.02
CA LYS A 171 -9.52 -7.57 3.82
C LYS A 171 -10.90 -7.77 3.20
N LEU A 172 -11.96 -7.31 3.88
CA LEU A 172 -13.31 -7.40 3.35
C LEU A 172 -13.46 -6.48 2.14
N VAL A 173 -14.23 -6.93 1.17
CA VAL A 173 -14.58 -6.15 -0.01
C VAL A 173 -15.97 -5.56 0.19
N LEU A 174 -16.09 -4.26 -0.03
CA LEU A 174 -17.33 -3.52 0.15
C LEU A 174 -17.92 -3.15 -1.21
N ARG A 175 -19.25 -3.22 -1.33
CA ARG A 175 -20.00 -2.79 -2.52
C ARG A 175 -21.08 -1.80 -2.11
N LYS A 176 -21.45 -0.92 -3.03
CA LYS A 176 -22.64 -0.08 -2.88
C LYS A 176 -23.89 -0.92 -3.12
N VAL A 177 -24.87 -0.79 -2.23
CA VAL A 177 -26.19 -1.40 -2.39
C VAL A 177 -27.27 -0.37 -2.64
N ARG A 178 -27.05 0.88 -2.22
CA ARG A 178 -27.95 2.02 -2.42
C ARG A 178 -27.13 3.24 -2.82
N GLN A 179 -27.74 4.15 -3.58
CA GLN A 179 -27.17 5.47 -3.84
C GLN A 179 -27.69 6.47 -2.80
N LEU A 180 -26.84 7.41 -2.39
CA LEU A 180 -27.27 8.57 -1.63
C LEU A 180 -28.25 9.39 -2.47
N THR A 181 -29.32 9.85 -1.84
CA THR A 181 -30.20 10.90 -2.36
C THR A 181 -29.44 12.22 -2.45
N GLU A 182 -29.99 13.18 -3.20
CA GLU A 182 -29.36 14.50 -3.34
C GLU A 182 -29.28 15.25 -2.00
N ALA A 183 -30.32 15.13 -1.16
CA ALA A 183 -30.33 15.69 0.19
C ALA A 183 -29.22 15.08 1.07
N GLU A 184 -29.16 13.75 1.18
CA GLU A 184 -28.11 13.07 1.96
C GLU A 184 -26.71 13.43 1.46
N ARG A 185 -26.53 13.54 0.13
CA ARG A 185 -25.25 13.90 -0.49
C ARG A 185 -24.82 15.33 -0.12
N ASN A 186 -25.74 16.27 -0.09
CA ASN A 186 -25.47 17.68 0.24
C ASN A 186 -25.10 17.87 1.72
N GLU A 187 -25.51 16.95 2.60
CA GLU A 187 -25.13 16.94 4.01
C GLU A 187 -23.72 16.37 4.25
N GLN A 188 -23.17 15.61 3.28
CA GLN A 188 -21.85 15.01 3.41
C GLN A 188 -20.73 15.96 2.94
N GLY A 189 -19.62 15.96 3.66
CA GLY A 189 -18.39 16.61 3.21
C GLY A 189 -17.75 15.90 2.01
N GLU A 190 -16.90 16.60 1.27
CA GLU A 190 -16.22 16.06 0.09
C GLU A 190 -15.38 14.80 0.39
N GLU A 191 -14.75 14.74 1.57
CA GLU A 191 -13.94 13.59 2.01
C GLU A 191 -14.80 12.33 2.18
N VAL A 192 -15.98 12.47 2.78
CA VAL A 192 -16.97 11.40 2.97
C VAL A 192 -17.53 10.92 1.64
N LEU A 193 -17.80 11.83 0.70
CA LEU A 193 -18.22 11.45 -0.66
C LEU A 193 -17.10 10.76 -1.44
N ARG A 194 -15.84 11.17 -1.23
CA ARG A 194 -14.67 10.55 -1.86
C ARG A 194 -14.50 9.11 -1.41
N ILE A 195 -14.58 8.82 -0.10
CA ILE A 195 -14.47 7.44 0.38
C ILE A 195 -15.60 6.58 -0.16
N LEU A 196 -16.85 7.09 -0.19
CA LEU A 196 -17.96 6.38 -0.81
C LEU A 196 -17.68 6.12 -2.30
N SER A 197 -17.12 7.09 -3.04
CA SER A 197 -16.80 6.93 -4.46
C SER A 197 -15.85 5.75 -4.74
N LEU A 198 -14.94 5.44 -3.81
CA LEU A 198 -13.96 4.35 -3.92
C LEU A 198 -14.57 2.95 -3.74
N VAL A 199 -15.75 2.85 -3.12
CA VAL A 199 -16.47 1.59 -2.93
C VAL A 199 -17.06 1.11 -4.27
N ASP A 200 -16.53 0.01 -4.80
CA ASP A 200 -16.85 -0.51 -6.14
C ASP A 200 -17.16 -2.01 -6.19
N GLY A 201 -17.07 -2.72 -5.05
CA GLY A 201 -17.26 -4.16 -4.98
C GLY A 201 -16.05 -4.99 -5.40
N GLU A 202 -14.89 -4.37 -5.66
CA GLU A 202 -13.63 -5.05 -5.97
C GLU A 202 -12.52 -4.70 -4.96
N LYS A 203 -12.48 -3.45 -4.48
CA LYS A 203 -11.48 -2.98 -3.52
C LYS A 203 -11.74 -3.48 -2.11
N THR A 204 -10.66 -3.82 -1.41
CA THR A 204 -10.72 -4.12 0.02
C THR A 204 -10.90 -2.84 0.85
N VAL A 205 -11.34 -2.97 2.09
CA VAL A 205 -11.37 -1.87 3.05
C VAL A 205 -10.00 -1.20 3.16
N ARG A 206 -8.90 -1.98 3.21
CA ARG A 206 -7.53 -1.44 3.23
C ARG A 206 -7.23 -0.58 1.99
N ASP A 207 -7.63 -1.02 0.80
CA ASP A 207 -7.44 -0.26 -0.44
C ASP A 207 -8.22 1.05 -0.44
N ILE A 208 -9.45 1.03 0.11
CA ILE A 208 -10.32 2.20 0.21
C ILE A 208 -9.70 3.21 1.18
N ILE A 209 -9.30 2.79 2.38
CA ILE A 209 -8.66 3.64 3.39
C ILE A 209 -7.40 4.30 2.82
N ASN A 210 -6.51 3.51 2.21
CA ASN A 210 -5.25 3.99 1.61
C ASN A 210 -5.47 5.06 0.53
N ARG A 211 -6.59 5.03 -0.18
CA ARG A 211 -6.94 5.98 -1.26
C ARG A 211 -7.86 7.11 -0.82
N SER A 212 -8.44 7.03 0.39
CA SER A 212 -9.42 7.98 0.90
C SER A 212 -8.84 9.36 1.17
N ARG A 213 -7.52 9.44 1.43
CA ARG A 213 -6.82 10.65 1.91
C ARG A 213 -7.32 11.14 3.27
N MET A 214 -7.97 10.26 4.02
CA MET A 214 -8.54 10.51 5.32
C MET A 214 -7.77 9.68 6.37
N GLY A 215 -7.91 10.03 7.66
CA GLY A 215 -7.32 9.28 8.77
C GLY A 215 -7.83 7.85 8.81
N GLU A 216 -7.03 6.93 9.36
CA GLU A 216 -7.39 5.51 9.37
C GLU A 216 -8.72 5.32 10.11
N PHE A 217 -8.84 5.89 11.31
CA PHE A 217 -10.07 5.83 12.08
C PHE A 217 -11.27 6.42 11.35
N ASP A 218 -11.15 7.66 10.87
CA ASP A 218 -12.25 8.38 10.23
C ASP A 218 -12.75 7.65 8.98
N ALA A 219 -11.84 6.98 8.26
CA ALA A 219 -12.18 6.12 7.12
C ALA A 219 -12.96 4.88 7.55
N TRP A 220 -12.51 4.21 8.60
CA TRP A 220 -13.23 3.08 9.15
C TRP A 220 -14.62 3.46 9.69
N ASP A 221 -14.68 4.54 10.48
CA ASP A 221 -15.93 5.04 11.05
C ASP A 221 -16.93 5.44 9.96
N THR A 222 -16.47 6.13 8.92
CA THR A 222 -17.32 6.50 7.78
C THR A 222 -17.86 5.27 7.04
N LEU A 223 -17.01 4.25 6.82
CA LEU A 223 -17.45 2.99 6.21
C LEU A 223 -18.45 2.25 7.11
N ALA A 224 -18.24 2.26 8.42
CA ALA A 224 -19.14 1.65 9.40
C ALA A 224 -20.51 2.34 9.40
N ARG A 225 -20.55 3.69 9.41
CA ARG A 225 -21.80 4.46 9.28
C ARG A 225 -22.55 4.14 7.99
N PHE A 226 -21.86 4.12 6.85
CA PHE A 226 -22.49 3.73 5.58
C PHE A 226 -22.98 2.28 5.54
N TYR A 227 -22.35 1.38 6.29
CA TYR A 227 -22.81 0.01 6.43
C TYR A 227 -24.08 -0.05 7.27
N ASP A 228 -24.12 0.67 8.40
CA ASP A 228 -25.29 0.77 9.27
C ASP A 228 -26.49 1.37 8.52
N ASP A 229 -26.26 2.41 7.71
CA ASP A 229 -27.26 3.08 6.88
C ASP A 229 -27.67 2.28 5.62
N SER A 230 -27.15 1.06 5.46
CA SER A 230 -27.41 0.19 4.30
C SER A 230 -27.11 0.86 2.96
N ILE A 231 -26.09 1.74 2.91
CA ILE A 231 -25.57 2.34 1.68
C ILE A 231 -24.55 1.39 1.05
N ILE A 232 -23.75 0.73 1.88
CA ILE A 232 -22.77 -0.28 1.48
C ILE A 232 -23.00 -1.60 2.21
N ASP A 233 -22.49 -2.69 1.64
CA ASP A 233 -22.60 -4.05 2.18
C ASP A 233 -21.31 -4.83 1.93
N ILE A 234 -21.06 -5.84 2.76
CA ILE A 234 -19.91 -6.73 2.65
C ILE A 234 -20.18 -7.77 1.57
N VAL A 235 -19.25 -7.90 0.62
CA VAL A 235 -19.35 -8.93 -0.41
C VAL A 235 -19.09 -10.31 0.22
N ARG A 236 -20.16 -11.09 0.45
CA ARG A 236 -20.05 -12.49 0.90
C ARG A 236 -19.24 -13.31 -0.12
N GLN A 237 -18.16 -13.96 0.33
CA GLN A 237 -17.14 -14.60 -0.52
C GLN A 237 -17.67 -15.72 -1.44
N ASP A 238 -18.88 -16.22 -1.22
CA ASP A 238 -19.49 -17.27 -2.05
C ASP A 238 -19.70 -16.85 -3.52
N ARG A 239 -19.86 -15.54 -3.80
CA ARG A 239 -20.03 -15.03 -5.17
C ARG A 239 -18.72 -14.71 -5.88
N VAL A 240 -17.71 -14.19 -5.17
CA VAL A 240 -16.43 -13.74 -5.78
C VAL A 240 -15.67 -14.90 -6.40
N LYS A 241 -15.69 -16.09 -5.78
CA LYS A 241 -15.04 -17.29 -6.34
C LYS A 241 -15.67 -17.68 -7.68
N LYS A 242 -17.00 -17.64 -7.80
CA LYS A 242 -17.74 -17.94 -9.04
C LYS A 242 -17.47 -16.91 -10.13
N GLU A 243 -17.42 -15.62 -9.79
CA GLU A 243 -17.18 -14.54 -10.77
C GLU A 243 -15.73 -14.47 -11.25
N ARG A 244 -14.74 -14.67 -10.38
CA ARG A 244 -13.33 -14.80 -10.78
C ARG A 244 -13.11 -16.00 -11.69
N ILE A 245 -13.70 -17.17 -11.37
CA ILE A 245 -13.66 -18.35 -12.25
C ILE A 245 -14.31 -18.02 -13.61
N ARG A 246 -15.43 -17.30 -13.61
CA ARG A 246 -16.15 -16.92 -14.84
C ARG A 246 -15.37 -15.92 -15.70
N ARG A 247 -14.75 -14.89 -15.09
CA ARG A 247 -13.88 -13.92 -15.79
C ARG A 247 -12.62 -14.60 -16.33
N ARG A 248 -11.97 -15.47 -15.53
CA ARG A 248 -10.78 -16.22 -15.97
C ARG A 248 -11.10 -17.19 -17.10
N ARG A 249 -12.25 -17.86 -17.07
CA ARG A 249 -12.75 -18.69 -18.20
C ARG A 249 -13.02 -17.86 -19.46
N ARG A 250 -13.61 -16.66 -19.34
CA ARG A 250 -13.81 -15.75 -20.49
C ARG A 250 -12.51 -15.21 -21.07
N ALA A 251 -11.49 -14.99 -20.24
CA ALA A 251 -10.17 -14.54 -20.70
C ALA A 251 -9.35 -15.67 -21.37
N LEU A 252 -9.52 -16.92 -20.92
CA LEU A 252 -8.84 -18.10 -21.48
C LEU A 252 -9.42 -18.57 -22.82
N PHE A 253 -10.67 -18.22 -23.13
CA PHE A 253 -11.30 -18.52 -24.41
C PHE A 253 -11.49 -17.23 -25.21
N PRO A 254 -10.50 -16.80 -26.02
CA PRO A 254 -10.74 -15.76 -27.00
C PRO A 254 -11.88 -16.23 -27.92
N GLY A 255 -12.79 -15.33 -28.30
CA GLY A 255 -14.01 -15.62 -29.06
C GLY A 255 -13.83 -16.35 -30.40
N ARG A 256 -12.59 -16.65 -30.79
CA ARG A 256 -12.17 -17.41 -31.97
C ARG A 256 -11.89 -18.90 -31.72
N PHE A 257 -12.05 -19.42 -30.50
CA PHE A 257 -11.81 -20.84 -30.23
C PHE A 257 -12.71 -21.76 -31.06
N LYS A 258 -13.96 -21.32 -31.34
CA LYS A 258 -14.87 -22.04 -32.24
C LYS A 258 -14.32 -22.10 -33.68
N ASP A 259 -13.69 -21.03 -34.15
CA ASP A 259 -13.11 -20.94 -35.48
C ASP A 259 -11.88 -21.85 -35.61
N PHE A 260 -11.05 -21.94 -34.55
CA PHE A 260 -9.91 -22.85 -34.50
C PHE A 260 -10.33 -24.32 -34.52
N VAL A 261 -11.38 -24.69 -33.78
CA VAL A 261 -11.92 -26.05 -33.79
C VAL A 261 -12.52 -26.40 -35.15
N ALA A 262 -13.25 -25.47 -35.78
CA ALA A 262 -13.79 -25.66 -37.13
C ALA A 262 -12.68 -25.83 -38.18
N ALA A 263 -11.62 -25.02 -38.13
CA ALA A 263 -10.47 -25.14 -39.02
C ALA A 263 -9.73 -26.48 -38.84
N ALA A 264 -9.52 -26.93 -37.60
CA ALA A 264 -8.88 -28.21 -37.32
C ALA A 264 -9.68 -29.40 -37.88
N LEU A 265 -11.01 -29.37 -37.78
CA LEU A 265 -11.88 -30.40 -38.35
C LEU A 265 -11.83 -30.41 -39.89
N LEU A 266 -11.75 -29.24 -40.54
CA LEU A 266 -11.60 -29.15 -42.00
C LEU A 266 -10.25 -29.69 -42.48
N VAL A 267 -9.17 -29.41 -41.76
CA VAL A 267 -7.83 -29.95 -42.06
C VAL A 267 -7.81 -31.47 -41.90
N ALA A 268 -8.42 -32.01 -40.84
CA ALA A 268 -8.52 -33.44 -40.63
C ALA A 268 -9.35 -34.13 -41.74
N ALA A 269 -10.46 -33.51 -42.17
CA ALA A 269 -11.27 -34.01 -43.28
C ALA A 269 -10.50 -33.99 -44.62
N ALA A 270 -9.74 -32.92 -44.89
CA ALA A 270 -8.92 -32.80 -46.10
C ALA A 270 -7.78 -33.84 -46.12
N LEU A 271 -7.11 -34.07 -44.98
CA LEU A 271 -6.10 -35.11 -44.83
C LEU A 271 -6.68 -36.51 -45.03
N SER A 272 -7.87 -36.77 -44.48
CA SER A 272 -8.58 -38.05 -44.68
C SER A 272 -8.95 -38.28 -46.15
N LEU A 273 -9.34 -37.23 -46.87
CA LEU A 273 -9.61 -37.27 -48.31
C LEU A 273 -8.34 -37.51 -49.13
N LEU A 274 -7.23 -36.85 -48.79
CA LEU A 274 -5.93 -37.06 -49.41
C LEU A 274 -5.45 -38.51 -49.28
N THR A 275 -5.61 -39.11 -48.09
CA THR A 275 -5.29 -40.54 -47.88
C THR A 275 -6.24 -41.50 -48.58
N TYR A 276 -7.44 -41.04 -48.95
CA TYR A 276 -8.43 -41.84 -49.68
C TYR A 276 -8.22 -41.79 -51.20
N THR A 277 -7.71 -40.68 -51.73
CA THR A 277 -7.47 -40.50 -53.18
C THR A 277 -6.08 -40.91 -53.65
N SER A 278 -5.09 -40.98 -52.76
CA SER A 278 -3.75 -41.46 -53.14
C SER A 278 -3.71 -42.98 -53.07
N GLU A 279 -3.59 -43.64 -54.24
CA GLU A 279 -3.28 -45.06 -54.32
C GLU A 279 -2.08 -45.40 -53.41
N TRP A 280 -2.32 -46.36 -52.52
CA TRP A 280 -1.44 -46.90 -51.49
C TRP A 280 -0.22 -47.65 -52.07
N ARG A 281 0.62 -47.00 -52.88
CA ARG A 281 1.73 -47.68 -53.59
C ARG A 281 3.11 -47.03 -53.59
N ILE A 282 3.37 -46.01 -52.75
CA ILE A 282 4.70 -45.34 -52.75
C ILE A 282 5.42 -45.33 -51.37
N TRP A 283 4.80 -45.76 -50.26
CA TRP A 283 5.42 -45.61 -48.92
C TRP A 283 5.98 -46.88 -48.26
N THR A 284 6.35 -47.92 -49.02
CA THR A 284 7.10 -49.08 -48.46
C THR A 284 8.61 -49.04 -48.68
N SER A 285 9.20 -47.90 -49.04
CA SER A 285 10.67 -47.79 -49.18
C SER A 285 11.29 -46.53 -48.56
N LEU A 286 10.80 -46.07 -47.41
CA LEU A 286 11.58 -45.16 -46.56
C LEU A 286 11.81 -45.80 -45.19
N ASP A 287 13.04 -46.27 -45.02
CA ASP A 287 13.56 -46.93 -43.83
C ASP A 287 13.85 -45.86 -42.75
N TYR A 288 12.86 -45.60 -41.89
CA TYR A 288 12.90 -44.55 -40.86
C TYR A 288 14.01 -44.74 -39.81
N HIS A 289 14.66 -45.89 -39.77
CA HIS A 289 15.76 -46.15 -38.84
C HIS A 289 17.04 -45.35 -39.14
N LYS A 290 17.26 -44.89 -40.38
CA LYS A 290 18.50 -44.15 -40.73
C LYS A 290 18.50 -42.66 -40.38
N LEU A 291 17.34 -42.05 -40.11
CA LEU A 291 17.26 -40.61 -39.80
C LEU A 291 17.55 -40.27 -38.32
N TRP A 292 17.47 -41.26 -37.43
CA TRP A 292 17.70 -41.05 -35.98
C TRP A 292 19.18 -41.13 -35.57
N ASP A 293 20.02 -41.90 -36.29
CA ASP A 293 21.44 -42.04 -35.96
C ASP A 293 22.28 -40.78 -36.27
N ASP A 294 21.94 -40.04 -37.33
CA ASP A 294 22.68 -38.81 -37.71
C ASP A 294 22.35 -37.61 -36.81
N VAL A 295 21.15 -37.56 -36.23
CA VAL A 295 20.74 -36.46 -35.32
C VAL A 295 21.34 -36.66 -33.92
N ILE A 296 21.50 -37.90 -33.46
CA ILE A 296 22.09 -38.23 -32.16
C ILE A 296 23.60 -37.98 -32.13
N ARG A 297 24.30 -38.05 -33.28
CA ARG A 297 25.75 -37.74 -33.37
C ARG A 297 26.09 -36.25 -33.40
N GLN A 298 25.14 -35.35 -33.64
CA GLN A 298 25.41 -33.91 -33.77
C GLN A 298 25.18 -33.09 -32.49
N TYR A 299 24.72 -33.69 -31.38
CA TYR A 299 24.42 -32.98 -30.12
C TYR A 299 25.10 -33.58 -28.87
N ALA A 300 26.35 -34.01 -29.00
CA ALA A 300 27.28 -34.09 -27.87
C ALA A 300 28.31 -32.95 -28.07
N PRO A 301 28.24 -31.82 -27.32
CA PRO A 301 28.89 -31.77 -26.01
C PRO A 301 28.33 -30.69 -25.06
N LEU A 302 27.61 -31.08 -23.99
CA LEU A 302 27.40 -30.20 -22.82
C LEU A 302 27.65 -30.91 -21.48
N GLU A 303 27.67 -32.25 -21.45
CA GLU A 303 28.02 -33.01 -20.24
C GLU A 303 29.54 -33.04 -19.98
N GLU A 304 30.39 -32.90 -21.01
CA GLU A 304 31.86 -32.83 -20.84
C GLU A 304 32.39 -31.52 -20.21
N ARG A 305 31.53 -30.52 -19.96
CA ARG A 305 31.90 -29.29 -19.23
C ARG A 305 31.51 -29.27 -17.76
N ALA A 306 30.79 -30.29 -17.28
CA ALA A 306 30.31 -30.35 -15.90
C ALA A 306 31.34 -30.96 -14.92
N GLU A 307 32.36 -31.69 -15.38
CA GLU A 307 33.37 -32.31 -14.51
C GLU A 307 34.58 -31.41 -14.17
N GLY A 308 34.68 -30.19 -14.72
CA GLY A 308 35.89 -29.35 -14.59
C GLY A 308 35.85 -28.20 -13.58
N TRP A 309 34.74 -27.95 -12.88
CA TRP A 309 34.60 -26.77 -12.00
C TRP A 309 34.83 -27.05 -10.50
N GLY A 310 35.05 -28.32 -10.11
CA GLY A 310 35.29 -28.72 -8.72
C GLY A 310 36.70 -28.46 -8.17
N GLU A 311 37.67 -28.05 -9.00
CA GLU A 311 39.09 -28.11 -8.63
C GLU A 311 39.90 -26.79 -8.65
N ARG A 312 39.25 -25.61 -8.73
CA ARG A 312 39.96 -24.33 -8.60
C ARG A 312 39.31 -23.35 -7.63
N ARG A 313 39.57 -23.54 -6.33
CA ARG A 313 40.16 -22.53 -5.43
C ARG A 313 39.99 -22.92 -3.95
N ARG A 314 40.88 -23.80 -3.48
CA ARG A 314 41.49 -23.68 -2.15
C ARG A 314 42.89 -23.12 -2.38
N ILE A 315 43.08 -21.83 -2.10
CA ILE A 315 44.41 -21.24 -1.89
C ILE A 315 44.26 -20.29 -0.69
N GLU A 316 45.05 -20.60 0.33
CA GLU A 316 45.20 -19.90 1.59
C GLU A 316 45.78 -18.49 1.36
N LEU A 317 45.27 -17.52 2.13
CA LEU A 317 45.88 -16.21 2.31
C LEU A 317 47.06 -16.35 3.29
N PRO A 318 48.20 -15.69 3.04
CA PRO A 318 49.25 -15.50 4.04
C PRO A 318 48.83 -14.56 5.17
#